data_AF-A0A2V6K698-F1
#
_entry.id   AF-A0A2V6K698-F1
#
_cell.length_a   1.000
_cell.length_b   1.000
_cell.length_c   1.000
_cell.angle_alpha   90.00
_cell.angle_beta   90.00
_cell.angle_gamma   90.00
#
_symmetry.space_group_name_H-M   'P 1'
#
loop_
_entity.id
_entity.type
_entity.pdbx_description
1 polymer ?
#
loop_
_entity_poly.entity_id
_entity_poly.type
_entity_poly.pdbx_seq_one_letter_code
_entity_poly.pdbx_strand_id
1 'polypeptide(L)' 'MRAILPCPVITWDERLTTVAAQRALREAGKNTRETRGYIDQVAAQMILQSYLDRRAANVESKSDL' A
#
# COMPACT_ATOMS: atom_id res chain seq x y z
N MET A 1 4.96 -18.89 -8.47
CA MET A 1 4.00 -17.78 -8.51
C MET A 1 4.22 -16.84 -9.71
N ARG A 2 5.38 -16.21 -9.88
CA ARG A 2 5.65 -15.30 -11.03
C ARG A 2 5.44 -15.93 -12.41
N ALA A 3 5.65 -17.24 -12.56
CA ALA A 3 5.51 -17.94 -13.84
C ALA A 3 4.06 -18.23 -14.28
N ILE A 4 3.05 -17.95 -13.44
CA ILE A 4 1.65 -18.32 -13.69
C ILE A 4 0.79 -17.08 -14.01
N LEU A 5 1.24 -15.89 -13.62
CA LEU A 5 0.49 -14.65 -13.84
C LEU A 5 0.82 -14.06 -15.21
N PRO A 6 -0.18 -13.72 -16.04
CA PRO A 6 0.03 -13.13 -17.37
C PRO A 6 0.42 -11.64 -17.30
N CYS A 7 0.69 -11.09 -16.11
CA CYS A 7 1.00 -9.68 -15.91
C CYS A 7 2.38 -9.48 -15.24
N PRO A 8 3.04 -8.33 -15.46
CA PRO A 8 4.28 -8.00 -14.78
C PRO A 8 4.08 -7.93 -13.26
N VAL A 9 4.86 -8.73 -12.51
CA VAL A 9 4.87 -8.70 -11.05
C VAL A 9 6.03 -7.85 -10.57
N ILE A 10 5.72 -6.75 -9.88
CA ILE A 10 6.70 -5.83 -9.31
C ILE A 10 6.80 -6.07 -7.81
N THR A 11 8.02 -6.16 -7.29
CA THR A 11 8.28 -6.27 -5.86
C THR A 11 8.35 -4.88 -5.25
N TRP A 12 7.65 -4.69 -4.13
CA TRP A 12 7.60 -3.45 -3.38
C TRP A 12 7.88 -3.72 -1.90
N ASP A 13 8.48 -2.76 -1.19
CA ASP A 13 8.75 -2.90 0.24
C ASP A 13 7.49 -2.54 1.04
N GLU A 14 7.03 -3.48 1.88
CA GLU A 14 5.81 -3.39 2.71
C GLU A 14 6.11 -3.14 4.20
N ARG A 15 7.37 -2.83 4.55
CA ARG A 15 7.75 -2.63 5.94
C ARG A 15 6.93 -1.52 6.59
N LEU A 16 6.58 -1.73 7.87
CA LEU A 16 5.80 -0.82 8.72
C LEU A 16 4.33 -0.62 8.29
N THR A 17 3.86 -1.22 7.21
CA THR A 17 2.50 -1.00 6.70
C THR A 17 1.43 -1.51 7.66
N THR A 18 1.63 -2.64 8.34
CA THR A 18 0.67 -3.14 9.36
C THR A 18 0.53 -2.18 10.54
N VAL A 19 1.64 -1.58 10.99
CA VAL A 19 1.63 -0.60 12.10
C VAL A 19 0.94 0.69 11.66
N ALA A 20 1.19 1.13 10.43
CA ALA A 20 0.56 2.31 9.87
C ALA A 20 -0.96 2.10 9.66
N ALA A 21 -1.37 0.93 9.18
CA ALA A 21 -2.77 0.54 9.03
C ALA A 21 -3.51 0.49 10.37
N GLN A 22 -2.88 -0.07 11.40
CA GLN A 22 -3.44 -0.08 12.76
C GLN A 22 -3.62 1.33 13.34
N ARG A 23 -2.66 2.24 13.09
CA ARG A 23 -2.78 3.65 13.50
C ARG A 23 -3.92 4.36 12.77
N ALA A 24 -3.98 4.24 11.45
CA ALA A 24 -5.04 4.86 10.64
C ALA A 24 -6.44 4.39 11.06
N LEU A 25 -6.61 3.10 11.33
CA LEU A 25 -7.89 2.55 11.78
C LEU A 25 -8.28 3.00 13.19
N ARG A 26 -7.31 3.18 14.08
CA ARG A 26 -7.51 3.73 15.42
C ARG A 26 -7.89 5.20 15.38
N GLU A 27 -7.22 5.99 14.53
CA GLU A 27 -7.54 7.40 14.29
C GLU A 27 -8.95 7.58 13.70
N ALA A 28 -9.39 6.65 12.86
CA ALA A 28 -10.76 6.60 12.33
C ALA A 28 -11.82 6.17 13.37
N GLY A 29 -11.45 6.01 14.65
CA GLY A 29 -12.38 5.69 15.74
C GLY A 29 -12.87 4.25 15.77
N LYS A 30 -12.25 3.33 15.00
CA LYS A 30 -12.64 1.91 15.01
C LYS A 30 -11.91 1.13 16.10
N ASN A 31 -12.65 0.29 16.82
CA ASN A 31 -12.08 -0.51 17.90
C ASN A 31 -11.28 -1.71 17.36
N THR A 32 -10.31 -2.21 18.13
CA THR A 32 -9.41 -3.33 17.74
C THR A 32 -10.15 -4.59 17.27
N ARG A 33 -11.35 -4.82 17.80
CA ARG A 33 -12.21 -5.96 17.44
C ARG A 33 -12.84 -5.83 16.05
N GLU A 34 -13.20 -4.61 15.65
CA GLU A 34 -13.80 -4.31 14.34
C GLU A 34 -12.74 -4.24 13.24
N THR A 35 -11.50 -3.87 13.61
CA THR A 35 -10.40 -3.59 12.68
C THR A 35 -9.62 -4.81 12.27
N ARG A 36 -9.69 -5.91 13.03
CA ARG A 36 -9.00 -7.17 12.72
C ARG A 36 -9.30 -7.73 11.32
N GLY A 37 -10.50 -7.49 10.78
CA GLY A 37 -10.87 -7.89 9.42
C GLY A 37 -10.43 -6.92 8.32
N TYR A 38 -10.08 -5.67 8.67
CA TYR A 38 -9.76 -4.61 7.71
C TYR A 38 -8.26 -4.27 7.63
N ILE A 39 -7.45 -4.70 8.60
CA ILE A 39 -6.02 -4.38 8.65
C ILE A 39 -5.31 -4.78 7.35
N ASP A 40 -5.56 -5.97 6.82
CA ASP A 40 -4.90 -6.44 5.59
C ASP A 40 -5.34 -5.65 4.36
N GLN A 41 -6.61 -5.23 4.30
CA GLN A 41 -7.12 -4.40 3.21
C GLN A 41 -6.50 -3.00 3.23
N VAL A 42 -6.43 -2.39 4.42
CA VAL A 42 -5.79 -1.08 4.60
C VAL A 42 -4.30 -1.17 4.27
N ALA A 43 -3.63 -2.24 4.71
CA ALA A 43 -2.23 -2.45 4.36
C ALA A 43 -2.01 -2.59 2.85
N ALA A 44 -2.84 -3.39 2.16
CA ALA A 44 -2.78 -3.52 0.71
C ALA A 44 -3.01 -2.17 -0.01
N GLN A 45 -3.95 -1.37 0.46
CA GLN A 45 -4.20 -0.03 -0.08
C GLN A 45 -2.98 0.88 0.09
N MET A 46 -2.34 0.86 1.27
CA MET A 46 -1.16 1.69 1.54
C MET A 46 0.05 1.28 0.69
N ILE A 47 0.27 -0.02 0.45
CA ILE A 47 1.30 -0.53 -0.47
C ILE A 47 1.05 -0.01 -1.89
N LEU A 48 -0.19 -0.10 -2.37
CA LEU A 48 -0.56 0.40 -3.69
C LEU A 48 -0.36 1.91 -3.80
N GLN A 49 -0.80 2.67 -2.79
CA GLN A 49 -0.66 4.11 -2.77
C GLN A 49 0.82 4.53 -2.85
N SER A 50 1.67 3.90 -2.02
CA SER A 50 3.12 4.14 -2.04
C SER A 50 3.75 3.89 -3.42
N TYR A 51 3.32 2.82 -4.10
CA TYR A 51 3.78 2.52 -5.46
C TYR A 51 3.34 3.59 -6.48
N LEU A 52 2.08 4.00 -6.41
CA LEU A 52 1.52 5.02 -7.30
C LEU A 52 2.19 6.38 -7.09
N ASP A 53 2.44 6.77 -5.85
CA ASP A 53 3.10 8.03 -5.51
C ASP A 53 4.52 8.09 -6.10
N ARG A 54 5.32 7.01 -5.98
CA ARG A 54 6.64 6.94 -6.64
C ARG A 54 6.52 6.99 -8.16
N ARG A 55 5.51 6.35 -8.75
CA ARG A 55 5.29 6.41 -10.19
C ARG A 55 4.96 7.83 -10.64
N ALA A 56 4.11 8.53 -9.91
CA ALA A 56 3.76 9.93 -10.20
C ALA A 56 5.01 10.83 -10.14
N ALA A 57 5.82 10.72 -9.07
CA ALA A 57 7.07 11.47 -8.96
C ALA A 57 8.06 11.19 -10.10
N ASN A 58 8.15 9.92 -10.55
CA ASN A 58 8.98 9.55 -11.70
C ASN A 58 8.45 10.09 -13.04
N VAL A 59 7.14 10.31 -13.17
CA VAL A 59 6.53 10.91 -14.37
C VAL A 59 6.82 12.40 -14.39
N GLU A 60 6.66 13.10 -13.27
CA GLU A 60 6.92 14.53 -13.13
C GLU A 60 8.41 14.85 -13.39
N SER A 61 9.33 14.05 -12.85
CA SER A 61 10.77 14.18 -13.16
C SER A 61 11.14 13.94 -14.63
N LYS A 62 10.28 13.26 -15.42
CA LYS A 62 10.50 13.02 -16.85
C LYS A 62 9.88 14.10 -17.75
N SER A 63 8.92 14.87 -17.25
CA SER A 63 8.34 16.01 -17.99
C SER A 63 9.18 17.27 -17.87
N ASP A 64 10.03 17.37 -16.85
CA ASP A 64 10.92 18.51 -16.60
C ASP A 64 12.27 18.42 -17.36
N LEU A 65 12.44 17.41 -18.23
CA LEU A 65 13.60 17.18 -19.12
C LEU A 65 13.18 17.25 -20.58
#